data_AF-A0A7N2KSA8-F1
#
_entry.id   AF-A0A7N2KSA8-F1
#
_cell.length_a   1.000
_cell.length_b   1.000
_cell.length_c   1.000
_cell.angle_alpha   90.00
_cell.angle_beta   90.00
_cell.angle_gamma   90.00
#
_symmetry.space_group_name_H-M   'P 1'
#
loop_
_entity.id
_entity.type
_entity.pdbx_description
1 polymer ?
#
loop_
_entity_poly.entity_id
_entity_poly.type
_entity_poly.pdbx_seq_one_letter_code
_entity_poly.pdbx_strand_id
1 'polypeptide(L)'
;MYPEINTLVDELHRRQISTFLVTNAQFPEKIEMLRPVTQLYVSVDAATKDSLKAIDRPLFGDFWERFIDSLKALREKQQRTVYRLTLVKGWNTEDIDAYSKLFSVGKPDFVEIKGVTYCGTSATSKLTMENVPWHSDVKAFSEALALRSQGEYEVACEHVHSCCVLLAKIDKFKVNGKWFTWIDYEKFHNLVASRKPFSSVDYMAATPSWAVYGAEEGGFDPGQSRYKKERRHKSSTD
;
A
#
# COMPACT_ATOMS: atom_id res chain seq x y z
N MET A 1 -8.05 -8.94 -16.22
CA MET A 1 -8.21 -9.50 -14.86
C MET A 1 -8.63 -10.97 -14.98
N TYR A 2 -8.20 -11.85 -14.06
CA TYR A 2 -8.62 -13.26 -14.06
C TYR A 2 -10.16 -13.38 -13.93
N PRO A 3 -10.87 -14.04 -14.86
CA PRO A 3 -12.34 -14.05 -14.87
C PRO A 3 -12.97 -14.66 -13.61
N GLU A 4 -12.34 -15.68 -13.04
CA GLU A 4 -12.83 -16.46 -11.91
C GLU A 4 -12.29 -15.96 -10.55
N ILE A 5 -11.96 -14.66 -10.45
CA ILE A 5 -11.31 -14.10 -9.25
C ILE A 5 -12.16 -14.28 -7.98
N ASN A 6 -13.48 -14.13 -8.10
CA ASN A 6 -14.39 -14.32 -6.97
C ASN A 6 -14.44 -15.79 -6.52
N THR A 7 -14.52 -16.72 -7.48
CA THR A 7 -14.47 -18.17 -7.22
C THR A 7 -13.18 -18.56 -6.48
N LEU A 8 -12.04 -17.99 -6.91
CA LEU A 8 -10.76 -18.20 -6.24
C LEU A 8 -10.76 -17.64 -4.81
N VAL A 9 -11.22 -16.40 -4.61
CA VAL A 9 -11.30 -15.76 -3.29
C VAL A 9 -12.17 -16.57 -2.33
N ASP A 10 -13.35 -17.01 -2.79
CA ASP A 10 -14.25 -17.82 -1.96
C ASP A 10 -13.59 -19.13 -1.51
N GLU A 11 -12.89 -19.82 -2.41
CA GLU A 11 -12.23 -21.08 -2.11
C GLU A 11 -11.06 -20.92 -1.13
N LEU A 12 -10.32 -19.82 -1.23
CA LEU A 12 -9.27 -19.46 -0.27
C LEU A 12 -9.87 -19.19 1.11
N HIS A 13 -10.96 -18.42 1.17
CA HIS A 13 -11.64 -18.11 2.45
C HIS A 13 -12.29 -19.33 3.10
N ARG A 14 -12.83 -20.26 2.31
CA ARG A 14 -13.36 -21.54 2.80
C ARG A 14 -12.28 -22.37 3.50
N ARG A 15 -11.01 -22.18 3.13
CA ARG A 15 -9.83 -22.82 3.73
C ARG A 15 -9.15 -21.96 4.80
N GLN A 16 -9.78 -20.86 5.22
CA GLN A 16 -9.20 -19.86 6.13
C GLN A 16 -7.84 -19.30 5.68
N ILE A 17 -7.69 -19.06 4.38
CA ILE A 17 -6.53 -18.40 3.82
C ILE A 17 -6.88 -16.93 3.59
N SER A 18 -6.13 -16.00 4.17
CA SER A 18 -6.33 -14.56 3.96
C SER A 18 -5.94 -14.14 2.54
N THR A 19 -6.61 -13.11 2.02
CA THR A 19 -6.45 -12.67 0.62
C THR A 19 -6.08 -11.20 0.51
N PHE A 20 -4.93 -10.96 -0.12
CA PHE A 20 -4.39 -9.63 -0.39
C PHE A 20 -4.37 -9.46 -1.91
N LEU A 21 -5.33 -8.70 -2.44
CA LEU A 21 -5.47 -8.52 -3.89
C LEU A 21 -4.88 -7.18 -4.29
N VAL A 22 -4.00 -7.19 -5.30
CA VAL A 22 -3.38 -5.97 -5.86
C VAL A 22 -3.83 -5.79 -7.30
N THR A 23 -4.23 -4.56 -7.65
CA THR A 23 -4.64 -4.18 -9.01
C THR A 23 -3.94 -2.90 -9.45
N ASN A 24 -3.72 -2.77 -10.76
CA ASN A 24 -3.22 -1.53 -11.40
C ASN A 24 -4.35 -0.56 -11.75
N ALA A 25 -5.56 -0.75 -11.20
CA ALA A 25 -6.71 0.14 -11.39
C ALA A 25 -7.13 0.35 -12.86
N GLN A 26 -6.97 -0.68 -13.70
CA GLN A 26 -7.44 -0.65 -15.08
C GLN A 26 -8.74 -1.44 -15.30
N PHE A 27 -9.52 -1.79 -14.30
CA PHE A 27 -10.79 -2.54 -14.49
C PHE A 27 -11.79 -2.19 -13.38
N PRO A 28 -12.33 -0.96 -13.38
CA PRO A 28 -13.22 -0.46 -12.31
C PRO A 28 -14.42 -1.38 -12.07
N GLU A 29 -15.04 -1.88 -13.14
CA GLU A 29 -16.20 -2.78 -13.07
C GLU A 29 -15.88 -4.08 -12.31
N LYS A 30 -14.64 -4.56 -12.40
CA LYS A 30 -14.21 -5.74 -11.67
C LYS A 30 -13.92 -5.46 -10.21
N ILE A 31 -13.48 -4.24 -9.88
CA ILE A 31 -13.36 -3.80 -8.48
C ILE A 31 -14.75 -3.77 -7.86
N GLU A 32 -15.75 -3.15 -8.51
CA GLU A 32 -17.13 -3.09 -8.03
C GLU A 32 -17.71 -4.47 -7.72
N MET A 33 -17.54 -5.43 -8.64
CA MET A 33 -18.04 -6.80 -8.51
C MET A 33 -17.21 -7.70 -7.57
N LEU A 34 -16.04 -7.24 -7.12
CA LEU A 34 -15.15 -8.04 -6.27
C LEU A 34 -15.81 -8.31 -4.91
N ARG A 35 -15.91 -9.59 -4.55
CA ARG A 35 -16.33 -10.04 -3.21
C ARG A 35 -15.33 -9.56 -2.15
N PRO A 36 -15.74 -9.47 -0.86
CA PRO A 36 -14.82 -9.06 0.20
C PRO A 36 -13.54 -9.89 0.17
N VAL A 37 -12.39 -9.21 0.20
CA VAL A 37 -11.05 -9.78 0.39
C VAL A 37 -10.53 -9.30 1.75
N THR A 38 -9.45 -9.90 2.27
CA THR A 38 -8.87 -9.43 3.53
C THR A 38 -8.36 -8.00 3.41
N GLN A 39 -7.67 -7.70 2.30
CA GLN A 39 -7.20 -6.35 1.98
C GLN A 39 -7.10 -6.16 0.46
N LEU A 40 -7.62 -5.02 -0.03
CA LEU A 40 -7.61 -4.66 -1.44
C LEU A 40 -6.66 -3.48 -1.68
N TYR A 41 -5.71 -3.68 -2.59
CA TYR A 41 -4.70 -2.71 -2.96
C TYR A 41 -4.93 -2.18 -4.37
N VAL A 42 -4.80 -0.87 -4.52
CA VAL A 42 -4.55 -0.21 -5.80
C VAL A 42 -3.11 0.25 -5.81
N SER A 43 -2.34 -0.17 -6.80
CA SER A 43 -1.04 0.43 -7.12
C SER A 43 -1.27 1.83 -7.67
N VAL A 44 -0.68 2.84 -7.02
CA VAL A 44 -0.73 4.25 -7.44
C VAL A 44 0.70 4.70 -7.70
N ASP A 45 1.21 4.36 -8.87
CA ASP A 45 2.61 4.61 -9.22
C ASP A 45 2.84 6.07 -9.67
N ALA A 46 1.77 6.79 -10.03
CA ALA A 46 1.81 8.20 -10.39
C ALA A 46 0.51 8.94 -10.02
N ALA A 47 0.59 10.26 -9.85
CA ALA A 47 -0.52 11.09 -9.38
C ALA A 47 -1.21 11.96 -10.45
N THR A 48 -0.70 11.98 -11.69
CA THR A 48 -1.29 12.73 -12.81
C THR A 48 -1.39 11.86 -14.06
N LYS A 49 -2.24 12.27 -15.02
CA LYS A 49 -2.42 11.55 -16.30
C LYS A 49 -1.10 11.38 -17.05
N ASP A 50 -0.29 12.44 -17.10
CA ASP A 50 0.97 12.44 -17.83
C ASP A 50 2.03 11.58 -17.13
N SER A 51 2.16 11.69 -15.81
CA SER A 51 3.12 10.87 -15.06
C SER A 51 2.73 9.39 -15.06
N LEU A 52 1.43 9.08 -14.97
CA LEU A 52 0.94 7.69 -15.07
C LEU A 52 1.22 7.11 -16.45
N LYS A 53 1.02 7.87 -17.52
CA LYS A 53 1.35 7.42 -18.89
C LYS A 53 2.84 7.15 -19.06
N ALA A 54 3.69 8.00 -18.49
CA ALA A 54 5.14 7.88 -18.59
C ALA A 54 5.69 6.67 -17.83
N ILE A 55 5.16 6.41 -16.63
CA ILE A 55 5.62 5.33 -15.74
C ILE A 55 4.98 3.99 -16.12
N ASP A 56 3.65 3.92 -16.20
CA ASP A 56 2.92 2.64 -16.32
C ASP A 56 2.77 2.14 -17.76
N ARG A 57 2.96 3.03 -18.74
CA ARG A 57 2.78 2.74 -20.18
C ARG A 57 1.50 1.94 -20.45
N PRO A 58 0.33 2.48 -20.06
CA PRO A 58 -0.92 1.74 -20.05
C PRO A 58 -1.38 1.35 -21.46
N LEU A 59 -2.04 0.21 -21.55
CA LEU A 59 -2.54 -0.35 -22.82
C LEU A 59 -3.80 0.34 -23.33
N PHE A 60 -4.63 0.87 -22.42
CA PHE A 60 -5.92 1.48 -22.76
C PHE A 60 -5.77 2.97 -23.04
N GLY A 61 -6.53 3.49 -24.01
CA GLY A 61 -6.50 4.94 -24.34
C GLY A 61 -7.15 5.83 -23.28
N ASP A 62 -8.14 5.29 -22.57
CA ASP A 62 -8.89 5.90 -21.46
C ASP A 62 -8.33 5.51 -20.08
N PHE A 63 -7.03 5.18 -20.02
CA PHE A 63 -6.40 4.62 -18.83
C PHE A 63 -6.60 5.47 -17.56
N TRP A 64 -6.59 6.79 -17.69
CA TRP A 64 -6.69 7.73 -16.58
C TRP A 64 -8.11 7.77 -16.02
N GLU A 65 -9.10 7.77 -16.90
CA GLU A 65 -10.51 7.73 -16.55
C GLU A 65 -10.81 6.42 -15.81
N ARG A 66 -10.30 5.29 -16.32
CA ARG A 66 -10.42 3.98 -15.67
C ARG A 66 -9.71 3.91 -14.32
N PHE A 67 -8.55 4.56 -14.22
CA PHE A 67 -7.82 4.70 -12.96
C PHE A 67 -8.66 5.46 -11.92
N ILE A 68 -9.15 6.64 -12.26
CA ILE A 68 -10.00 7.45 -11.37
C ILE A 68 -11.28 6.71 -10.98
N ASP A 69 -11.95 6.04 -11.91
CA ASP A 69 -13.15 5.26 -11.61
C ASP A 69 -12.85 4.05 -10.74
N SER A 70 -11.67 3.45 -10.87
CA SER A 70 -11.20 2.39 -9.97
C SER A 70 -10.97 2.90 -8.54
N LEU A 71 -10.47 4.13 -8.38
CA LEU A 71 -10.34 4.76 -7.06
C LEU A 71 -11.71 5.05 -6.43
N LYS A 72 -12.70 5.51 -7.23
CA LYS A 72 -14.08 5.67 -6.75
C LYS A 72 -14.68 4.33 -6.36
N ALA A 73 -14.53 3.29 -7.17
CA ALA A 73 -15.00 1.94 -6.86
C ALA A 73 -14.35 1.36 -5.60
N LEU A 74 -13.07 1.70 -5.36
CA LEU A 74 -12.37 1.34 -4.12
C LEU A 74 -13.03 1.98 -2.89
N ARG A 75 -13.45 3.25 -2.97
CA ARG A 75 -14.09 3.97 -1.87
C ARG A 75 -15.37 3.31 -1.38
N GLU A 76 -16.12 2.70 -2.29
CA GLU A 76 -17.40 2.05 -1.97
C GLU A 76 -17.21 0.67 -1.30
N LYS A 77 -15.96 0.18 -1.19
CA LYS A 77 -15.65 -1.07 -0.49
C LYS A 77 -15.68 -0.89 1.02
N GLN A 78 -16.17 -1.94 1.68
CA GLN A 78 -16.25 -2.01 3.13
C GLN A 78 -15.03 -2.72 3.74
N GLN A 79 -14.39 -3.62 3.00
CA GLN A 79 -13.12 -4.23 3.42
C GLN A 79 -11.96 -3.21 3.45
N ARG A 80 -10.84 -3.59 4.07
CA ARG A 80 -9.62 -2.78 4.12
C ARG A 80 -9.12 -2.42 2.71
N THR A 81 -8.94 -1.15 2.46
CA THR A 81 -8.45 -0.61 1.19
C THR A 81 -7.12 0.10 1.34
N VAL A 82 -6.24 -0.06 0.35
CA VAL A 82 -4.88 0.48 0.41
C VAL A 82 -4.50 1.11 -0.92
N TYR A 83 -3.95 2.32 -0.87
CA TYR A 83 -3.12 2.83 -1.95
C TYR A 83 -1.69 2.42 -1.70
N ARG A 84 -1.06 1.73 -2.65
CA ARG A 84 0.37 1.40 -2.59
C ARG A 84 1.13 2.27 -3.57
N LEU A 85 1.95 3.16 -3.04
CA LEU A 85 2.76 4.10 -3.79
C LEU A 85 4.18 3.56 -3.86
N THR A 86 4.68 3.37 -5.07
CA THR A 86 6.09 3.01 -5.29
C THR A 86 6.90 4.28 -5.47
N LEU A 87 7.69 4.67 -4.47
CA LEU A 87 8.50 5.89 -4.51
C LEU A 87 9.77 5.64 -5.32
N VAL A 88 9.98 6.47 -6.34
CA VAL A 88 11.14 6.45 -7.22
C VAL A 88 11.81 7.83 -7.16
N LYS A 89 13.06 7.85 -6.67
CA LYS A 89 13.79 9.10 -6.46
C LYS A 89 14.00 9.84 -7.78
N GLY A 90 13.58 11.11 -7.81
CA GLY A 90 13.66 12.00 -8.97
C GLY A 90 12.57 11.80 -10.02
N TRP A 91 11.60 10.91 -9.80
CA TRP A 91 10.50 10.68 -10.76
C TRP A 91 9.14 11.11 -10.19
N ASN A 92 8.81 10.69 -8.97
CA ASN A 92 7.49 10.97 -8.37
C ASN A 92 7.57 11.56 -6.94
N THR A 93 8.76 11.99 -6.51
CA THR A 93 9.00 12.53 -5.17
C THR A 93 8.49 13.96 -4.96
N GLU A 94 8.18 14.70 -6.04
CA GLU A 94 7.80 16.11 -5.99
C GLU A 94 6.27 16.33 -6.05
N ASP A 95 5.51 15.29 -6.41
CA ASP A 95 4.08 15.37 -6.72
C ASP A 95 3.15 15.27 -5.50
N ILE A 96 3.59 15.72 -4.32
CA ILE A 96 2.84 15.53 -3.05
C ILE A 96 1.41 16.10 -3.14
N ASP A 97 1.25 17.28 -3.72
CA ASP A 97 -0.07 17.91 -3.89
C ASP A 97 -0.98 17.15 -4.85
N ALA A 98 -0.42 16.50 -5.88
CA ALA A 98 -1.17 15.66 -6.79
C ALA A 98 -1.61 14.36 -6.08
N TYR A 99 -0.72 13.73 -5.31
CA TYR A 99 -1.06 12.53 -4.53
C TYR A 99 -2.14 12.82 -3.48
N SER A 100 -2.03 13.93 -2.75
CA SER A 100 -3.03 14.32 -1.75
C SER A 100 -4.43 14.49 -2.37
N LYS A 101 -4.53 15.04 -3.60
CA LYS A 101 -5.82 15.14 -4.31
C LYS A 101 -6.46 13.77 -4.55
N LEU A 102 -5.68 12.72 -4.83
CA LEU A 102 -6.21 11.36 -5.03
C LEU A 102 -6.80 10.74 -3.75
N PHE A 103 -6.39 11.21 -2.57
CA PHE A 103 -6.95 10.73 -1.30
C PHE A 103 -8.43 11.09 -1.21
N SER A 104 -8.81 12.29 -1.66
CA SER A 104 -10.21 12.73 -1.67
C SER A 104 -11.11 11.89 -2.59
N VAL A 105 -10.53 11.29 -3.64
CA VAL A 105 -11.26 10.49 -4.64
C VAL A 105 -11.67 9.15 -4.05
N GLY A 106 -10.69 8.35 -3.59
CA GLY A 106 -10.93 6.97 -3.15
C GLY A 106 -10.94 6.75 -1.64
N LYS A 107 -10.42 7.70 -0.84
CA LYS A 107 -10.38 7.69 0.63
C LYS A 107 -9.99 6.31 1.21
N PRO A 108 -8.85 5.73 0.82
CA PRO A 108 -8.46 4.40 1.27
C PRO A 108 -8.30 4.36 2.80
N ASP A 109 -8.38 3.18 3.39
CA ASP A 109 -8.09 3.02 4.82
C ASP A 109 -6.60 3.27 5.13
N PHE A 110 -5.72 2.91 4.19
CA PHE A 110 -4.27 3.03 4.33
C PHE A 110 -3.60 3.56 3.06
N VAL A 111 -2.43 4.17 3.26
CA VAL A 111 -1.51 4.52 2.18
C VAL A 111 -0.15 3.93 2.54
N GLU A 112 0.30 2.94 1.76
CA GLU A 112 1.60 2.30 1.91
C GLU A 112 2.58 2.92 0.92
N ILE A 113 3.60 3.63 1.42
CA ILE A 113 4.65 4.22 0.61
C ILE A 113 5.86 3.30 0.71
N LYS A 114 6.30 2.78 -0.43
CA LYS A 114 7.42 1.84 -0.51
C LYS A 114 8.48 2.35 -1.48
N GLY A 115 9.74 2.38 -1.01
CA GLY A 115 10.87 2.65 -1.89
C GLY A 115 11.04 1.59 -2.97
N VAL A 116 11.25 2.01 -4.21
CA VAL A 116 11.52 1.09 -5.32
C VAL A 116 12.76 0.24 -5.02
N THR A 117 12.69 -1.05 -5.30
CA THR A 117 13.86 -1.94 -5.23
C THR A 117 14.42 -2.14 -6.63
N TYR A 118 15.72 -1.92 -6.78
CA TYR A 118 16.39 -2.16 -8.05
C TYR A 118 16.53 -3.65 -8.33
N CYS A 119 15.92 -4.11 -9.43
CA CYS A 119 15.92 -5.52 -9.84
C CYS A 119 16.87 -5.80 -11.03
N GLY A 120 17.81 -4.89 -11.32
CA GLY A 120 18.72 -5.00 -12.47
C GLY A 120 18.31 -4.13 -13.65
N THR A 121 19.21 -4.02 -14.63
CA THR A 121 18.98 -3.26 -15.85
C THR A 121 18.26 -4.14 -16.88
N SER A 122 17.23 -3.61 -17.51
CA SER A 122 16.58 -4.23 -18.67
C SER A 122 16.58 -3.25 -19.85
N ALA A 123 16.46 -3.75 -21.08
CA ALA A 123 16.44 -2.91 -22.27
C ALA A 123 15.31 -1.85 -22.26
N THR A 124 14.28 -2.05 -21.45
CA THR A 124 13.10 -1.18 -21.36
C THR A 124 13.05 -0.31 -20.10
N SER A 125 13.94 -0.56 -19.13
CA SER A 125 13.98 0.16 -17.85
C SER A 125 15.07 1.21 -17.85
N LYS A 126 14.69 2.46 -17.53
CA LYS A 126 15.60 3.57 -17.29
C LYS A 126 15.99 3.71 -15.80
N LEU A 127 15.51 2.81 -14.94
CA LEU A 127 15.74 2.86 -13.51
C LEU A 127 17.20 2.52 -13.21
N THR A 128 17.88 3.34 -12.40
CA THR A 128 19.22 3.07 -11.89
C THR A 128 19.21 2.95 -10.38
N MET A 129 20.35 2.57 -9.79
CA MET A 129 20.51 2.57 -8.32
C MET A 129 20.33 3.96 -7.71
N GLU A 130 20.57 5.04 -8.46
CA GLU A 130 20.38 6.42 -7.98
C GLU A 130 18.90 6.75 -7.78
N ASN A 131 18.00 6.03 -8.45
CA ASN A 131 16.55 6.19 -8.29
C ASN A 131 15.99 5.41 -7.09
N VAL A 132 16.80 4.58 -6.41
CA VAL A 132 16.39 3.86 -5.20
C VAL A 132 16.42 4.82 -4.01
N PRO A 133 15.28 5.16 -3.40
CA PRO A 133 15.27 6.04 -2.23
C PRO A 133 15.81 5.32 -1.00
N TRP A 134 16.45 6.07 -0.12
CA TRP A 134 16.72 5.62 1.23
C TRP A 134 15.44 5.62 2.05
N HIS A 135 15.43 4.88 3.15
CA HIS A 135 14.28 4.89 4.06
C HIS A 135 13.98 6.30 4.60
N SER A 136 15.01 7.12 4.85
CA SER A 136 14.84 8.53 5.22
C SER A 136 14.08 9.35 4.17
N ASP A 137 14.30 9.07 2.89
CA ASP A 137 13.60 9.74 1.79
C ASP A 137 12.11 9.35 1.80
N VAL A 138 11.82 8.05 2.03
CA VAL A 138 10.44 7.54 2.16
C VAL A 138 9.74 8.14 3.38
N LYS A 139 10.42 8.25 4.53
CA LYS A 139 9.89 8.90 5.74
C LYS A 139 9.52 10.35 5.47
N ALA A 140 10.46 11.13 4.94
CA ALA A 140 10.24 12.55 4.65
C ALA A 140 9.05 12.77 3.69
N PHE A 141 8.96 11.96 2.63
CA PHE A 141 7.82 12.00 1.72
C PHE A 141 6.50 11.66 2.41
N SER A 142 6.51 10.62 3.25
CA SER A 142 5.32 10.13 3.97
C SER A 142 4.80 11.14 5.00
N GLU A 143 5.70 11.78 5.74
CA GLU A 143 5.37 12.86 6.70
C GLU A 143 4.80 14.09 5.98
N ALA A 144 5.41 14.48 4.86
CA ALA A 144 4.91 15.59 4.04
C ALA A 144 3.52 15.29 3.46
N LEU A 145 3.29 14.05 3.00
CA LEU A 145 1.99 13.62 2.48
C LEU A 145 0.93 13.55 3.59
N ALA A 146 1.29 13.07 4.79
CA ALA A 146 0.41 13.08 5.95
C ALA A 146 0.01 14.51 6.35
N LEU A 147 0.98 15.44 6.40
CA LEU A 147 0.70 16.86 6.66
C LEU A 147 -0.26 17.46 5.63
N ARG A 148 -0.05 17.13 4.35
CA ARG A 148 -0.88 17.58 3.22
C ARG A 148 -2.27 16.95 3.19
N SER A 149 -2.50 15.90 3.96
CA SER A 149 -3.83 15.31 4.16
C SER A 149 -4.72 16.09 5.14
N GLN A 150 -4.20 17.16 5.75
CA GLN A 150 -4.95 18.06 6.64
C GLN A 150 -5.63 17.33 7.82
N GLY A 151 -4.96 16.32 8.37
CA GLY A 151 -5.44 15.56 9.53
C GLY A 151 -6.34 14.38 9.20
N GLU A 152 -6.51 14.02 7.93
CA GLU A 152 -7.22 12.77 7.56
C GLU A 152 -6.37 11.52 7.81
N TYR A 153 -5.06 11.61 7.55
CA TYR A 153 -4.11 10.51 7.69
C TYR A 153 -2.90 10.92 8.53
N GLU A 154 -2.32 9.95 9.22
CA GLU A 154 -1.09 10.11 10.00
C GLU A 154 -0.20 8.89 9.80
N VAL A 155 1.12 9.07 9.97
CA VAL A 155 2.10 7.98 9.97
C VAL A 155 1.81 7.02 11.14
N ALA A 156 1.51 5.77 10.83
CA ALA A 156 1.13 4.77 11.82
C ALA A 156 2.23 3.74 12.05
N CYS A 157 2.88 3.29 10.98
CA CYS A 157 3.91 2.24 11.02
C CYS A 157 5.07 2.57 10.08
N GLU A 158 6.22 1.97 10.33
CA GLU A 158 7.31 1.86 9.36
C GLU A 158 7.85 0.44 9.32
N HIS A 159 8.52 0.08 8.23
CA HIS A 159 9.32 -1.13 8.12
C HIS A 159 10.63 -0.79 7.42
N VAL A 160 11.63 -0.41 8.21
CA VAL A 160 12.93 0.11 7.75
C VAL A 160 13.60 -0.87 6.79
N HIS A 161 13.52 -2.17 7.09
CA HIS A 161 14.19 -3.19 6.28
C HIS A 161 13.61 -3.30 4.87
N SER A 162 12.31 -3.03 4.69
CA SER A 162 11.65 -3.06 3.38
C SER A 162 11.50 -1.68 2.75
N CYS A 163 12.03 -0.64 3.39
CA CYS A 163 11.90 0.75 2.96
C CYS A 163 10.43 1.17 2.81
N CYS A 164 9.59 0.82 3.78
CA CYS A 164 8.14 1.11 3.75
C CYS A 164 7.71 1.99 4.92
N VAL A 165 6.76 2.89 4.67
CA VAL A 165 6.02 3.65 5.69
C VAL A 165 4.52 3.51 5.40
N LEU A 166 3.72 3.40 6.46
CA LEU A 166 2.27 3.26 6.38
C LEU A 166 1.60 4.48 7.00
N LEU A 167 0.79 5.18 6.21
CA LEU A 167 -0.20 6.14 6.70
C LEU A 167 -1.51 5.40 6.93
N ALA A 168 -2.20 5.72 8.02
CA ALA A 168 -3.52 5.19 8.34
C ALA A 168 -4.51 6.32 8.60
N LYS A 169 -5.76 6.06 8.25
CA LYS A 169 -6.85 7.00 8.48
C LYS A 169 -7.13 7.16 9.98
N ILE A 170 -7.09 8.40 10.48
CA ILE A 170 -7.12 8.68 11.91
C ILE A 170 -8.48 8.30 12.53
N ASP A 171 -9.57 8.73 11.90
CA ASP A 171 -10.95 8.54 12.39
C ASP A 171 -11.37 7.07 12.53
N LYS A 172 -10.74 6.17 11.78
CA LYS A 172 -11.02 4.72 11.80
C LYS A 172 -10.04 3.92 12.64
N PHE A 173 -8.73 4.19 12.50
CA PHE A 173 -7.69 3.28 13.01
C PHE A 173 -6.90 3.84 14.20
N LYS A 174 -7.15 5.07 14.65
CA LYS A 174 -6.55 5.64 15.86
C LYS A 174 -7.56 5.73 16.99
N VAL A 175 -7.64 4.69 17.82
CA VAL A 175 -8.59 4.59 18.93
C VAL A 175 -7.89 4.94 20.24
N ASN A 176 -8.37 5.98 20.93
CA ASN A 176 -7.80 6.46 22.19
C ASN A 176 -6.28 6.73 22.11
N GLY A 177 -5.85 7.31 20.98
CA GLY A 177 -4.44 7.62 20.73
C GLY A 177 -3.56 6.42 20.34
N LYS A 178 -4.13 5.22 20.21
CA LYS A 178 -3.41 3.99 19.83
C LYS A 178 -3.81 3.53 18.44
N TRP A 179 -2.85 3.00 17.69
CA TRP A 179 -3.07 2.50 16.34
C TRP A 179 -3.63 1.08 16.33
N PHE A 180 -4.62 0.81 15.49
CA PHE A 180 -5.22 -0.50 15.24
C PHE A 180 -5.05 -0.90 13.77
N THR A 181 -3.83 -0.86 13.25
CA THR A 181 -3.56 -1.16 11.85
C THR A 181 -3.39 -2.66 11.57
N TRP A 182 -3.32 -3.50 12.60
CA TRP A 182 -3.18 -4.95 12.43
C TRP A 182 -4.50 -5.63 12.08
N ILE A 183 -4.42 -6.86 11.60
CA ILE A 183 -5.56 -7.66 11.16
C ILE A 183 -5.80 -8.77 12.19
N ASP A 184 -7.02 -8.85 12.70
CA ASP A 184 -7.53 -10.03 13.38
C ASP A 184 -8.05 -11.02 12.33
N TYR A 185 -7.19 -11.97 11.95
CA TYR A 185 -7.49 -12.94 10.89
C TYR A 185 -8.63 -13.89 11.28
N GLU A 186 -8.69 -14.32 12.54
CA GLU A 186 -9.76 -15.20 13.01
C GLU A 186 -11.11 -14.48 12.91
N LYS A 187 -11.17 -13.23 13.36
CA LYS A 187 -12.38 -12.40 13.25
C LYS A 187 -12.75 -12.14 11.79
N PHE A 188 -11.78 -11.85 10.92
CA PHE A 188 -12.03 -11.72 9.48
C PHE A 188 -12.65 -12.99 8.88
N HIS A 189 -12.09 -14.17 9.16
CA HIS A 189 -12.60 -15.44 8.63
C HIS A 189 -14.02 -15.73 9.13
N ASN A 190 -14.31 -15.44 10.40
CA ASN A 190 -15.65 -15.56 10.96
C ASN A 190 -16.66 -14.60 10.30
N LEU A 191 -16.25 -13.35 10.05
CA LEU A 191 -17.09 -12.35 9.37
C LEU A 191 -17.42 -12.75 7.94
N VAL A 192 -16.42 -13.17 7.16
CA VAL A 192 -16.63 -13.64 5.78
C VAL A 192 -17.54 -14.87 5.76
N ALA A 193 -17.32 -15.85 6.64
CA ALA A 193 -18.14 -17.06 6.73
C ALA A 193 -19.60 -16.74 7.10
N SER A 194 -19.84 -15.68 7.89
CA SER A 194 -21.18 -15.25 8.30
C SER A 194 -22.03 -14.73 7.14
N ARG A 195 -21.42 -14.29 6.04
CA ARG A 195 -22.05 -13.61 4.88
C ARG A 195 -22.86 -12.36 5.24
N LYS A 196 -22.71 -11.82 6.45
CA LYS A 196 -23.30 -10.55 6.86
C LYS A 196 -22.41 -9.39 6.42
N PRO A 197 -22.98 -8.18 6.21
CA PRO A 197 -22.17 -6.99 5.99
C PRO A 197 -21.21 -6.76 7.16
N PHE A 198 -19.96 -6.43 6.84
CA PHE A 198 -18.92 -6.04 7.78
C PHE A 198 -17.99 -5.02 7.11
N SER A 199 -17.20 -4.33 7.90
CA SER A 199 -16.28 -3.28 7.49
C SER A 199 -14.87 -3.53 8.02
N SER A 200 -13.92 -2.71 7.58
CA SER A 200 -12.50 -2.82 7.96
C SER A 200 -12.23 -2.68 9.45
N VAL A 201 -13.07 -1.96 10.19
CA VAL A 201 -12.94 -1.80 11.66
C VAL A 201 -13.42 -3.02 12.42
N ASP A 202 -14.23 -3.89 11.80
CA ASP A 202 -14.76 -5.08 12.45
C ASP A 202 -13.70 -6.16 12.65
N TYR A 203 -12.54 -6.08 12.01
CA TYR A 203 -11.45 -7.06 12.14
C TYR A 203 -10.08 -6.39 12.29
N MET A 204 -10.06 -5.19 12.86
CA MET A 204 -8.81 -4.52 13.24
C MET A 204 -8.28 -5.03 14.59
N ALA A 205 -6.97 -5.11 14.71
CA ALA A 205 -6.26 -5.45 15.92
C ALA A 205 -5.21 -4.37 16.26
N ALA A 206 -4.83 -4.31 17.54
CA ALA A 206 -3.85 -3.34 18.01
C ALA A 206 -2.53 -3.51 17.25
N THR A 207 -1.95 -2.38 16.84
CA THR A 207 -0.63 -2.35 16.19
C THR A 207 0.42 -2.79 17.20
N PRO A 208 1.26 -3.79 16.88
CA PRO A 208 2.36 -4.20 17.76
C PRO A 208 3.28 -3.02 18.06
N SER A 209 3.80 -2.94 19.28
CA SER A 209 4.65 -1.81 19.71
C SER A 209 5.89 -1.62 18.84
N TRP A 210 6.49 -2.73 18.39
CA TRP A 210 7.65 -2.75 17.49
C TRP A 210 7.34 -2.32 16.05
N ALA A 211 6.07 -2.29 15.67
CA ALA A 211 5.59 -1.88 14.34
C ALA A 211 5.18 -0.41 14.27
N VAL A 212 4.93 0.23 15.42
CA VAL A 212 4.54 1.63 15.47
C VAL A 212 5.67 2.51 14.92
N TYR A 213 5.29 3.57 14.20
CA TYR A 213 6.24 4.53 13.65
C TYR A 213 7.17 5.09 14.75
N GLY A 214 8.48 5.06 14.52
CA GLY A 214 9.49 5.50 15.49
C GLY A 214 9.89 4.47 16.55
N ALA A 215 9.35 3.24 16.50
CA ALA A 215 9.79 2.16 17.36
C ALA A 215 11.28 1.82 17.12
N GLU A 216 11.98 1.38 18.17
CA GLU A 216 13.41 1.04 18.11
C GLU A 216 13.70 -0.06 17.08
N GLU A 217 12.78 -1.02 16.96
CA GLU A 217 12.86 -2.14 16.04
C GLU A 217 12.63 -1.72 14.58
N GLY A 218 12.14 -0.50 14.34
CA GLY A 218 11.90 0.05 13.01
C GLY A 218 10.96 -0.82 12.18
N GLY A 219 9.96 -1.44 12.82
CA GLY A 219 9.01 -2.33 12.17
C GLY A 219 9.38 -3.80 12.13
N PHE A 220 10.61 -4.16 12.48
CA PHE A 220 11.05 -5.55 12.37
C PHE A 220 10.53 -6.36 13.56
N ASP A 221 9.82 -7.46 13.29
CA ASP A 221 9.30 -8.34 14.33
C ASP A 221 10.44 -8.93 15.18
N PRO A 222 10.46 -8.69 16.51
CA PRO A 222 11.47 -9.22 17.43
C PRO A 222 11.57 -10.75 17.42
N GLY A 223 10.50 -11.45 17.03
CA GLY A 223 10.50 -12.92 16.91
C GLY A 223 11.22 -13.43 15.66
N GLN A 224 11.58 -12.56 14.71
CA GLN A 224 12.23 -12.94 13.47
C GLN A 224 13.75 -12.78 13.52
N SER A 225 14.45 -13.62 12.76
CA SER A 225 15.91 -13.56 12.64
C SER A 225 16.32 -12.78 11.39
N ARG A 226 17.09 -11.71 11.58
CA ARG A 226 17.61 -10.92 10.45
C ARG A 226 18.84 -11.57 9.85
N TYR A 227 18.75 -12.02 8.60
CA TYR A 227 19.92 -12.47 7.85
C TYR A 227 20.67 -11.27 7.24
N LYS A 228 21.90 -11.04 7.68
CA LYS A 228 22.79 -10.03 7.09
C LYS A 228 23.80 -10.75 6.20
N LYS A 229 23.73 -10.51 4.88
CA LYS A 229 24.76 -10.98 3.96
C LYS A 229 26.02 -10.13 4.18
N GLU A 230 27.14 -10.77 4.50
CA GLU A 230 28.43 -10.09 4.52
C GLU A 230 28.73 -9.49 3.14
N ARG A 231 28.82 -8.17 3.07
CA ARG A 231 29.25 -7.49 1.85
C ARG A 231 30.77 -7.58 1.77
N ARG A 232 31.28 -8.54 1.00
CA ARG A 232 32.68 -8.56 0.55
C ARG A 232 32.87 -7.52 -0.55
N HIS A 233 32.76 -6.23 -0.23
CA HIS A 233 33.38 -5.22 -1.07
C HIS A 233 34.89 -5.34 -0.81
N LYS A 234 35.67 -5.68 -1.85
CA LYS A 234 37.13 -5.50 -1.79
C LYS A 234 37.35 -4.05 -1.38
N SER A 235 37.98 -3.83 -0.23
CA SER A 235 38.58 -2.55 0.08
C SER A 235 39.52 -2.23 -1.08
N SER A 236 39.19 -1.23 -1.88
CA SER A 236 40.19 -0.53 -2.68
C SER A 236 41.10 0.15 -1.66
N THR A 237 42.17 -0.53 -1.29
CA THR A 237 43.36 0.07 -0.70
C THR A 237 43.98 0.94 -1.78
N ASP A 238 43.82 2.26 -1.64
CA ASP A 238 44.80 3.23 -2.11
C ASP A 238 45.63 3.68 -0.90
#